data_AF-A0A9N9XC36-F1
#
_entry.id   AF-A0A9N9XC36-F1
#
_cell.length_a   1.000
_cell.length_b   1.000
_cell.length_c   1.000
_cell.angle_alpha   90.00
_cell.angle_beta   90.00
_cell.angle_gamma   90.00
#
_symmetry.space_group_name_H-M   'P 1'
#
loop_
_entity.id
_entity.type
_entity.pdbx_description
1 polymer ?
#
loop_
_entity_poly.entity_id
_entity_poly.type
_entity_poly.pdbx_seq_one_letter_code
_entity_poly.pdbx_strand_id
1 'polypeptide(L)'
;MVKCYVWSEFLYIAEVWTLKVSIINQIEALEMWVHRRMLKIPLTASKTNEEVLRSINKDKELLKIVKHRKMSYLGYIARETRYKILQLILKGRIEGRRGEGRKHVSWLKNIREWTQIPNAG
;
A
#
# COMPACT_ATOMS: atom_id res chain seq x y z
N MET A 1 -15.59 15.26 0.37
CA MET A 1 -16.07 14.41 -0.75
C MET A 1 -14.96 13.58 -1.38
N VAL A 2 -13.86 14.19 -1.85
CA VAL A 2 -12.74 13.47 -2.50
C VAL A 2 -12.18 12.34 -1.63
N LYS A 3 -11.90 12.59 -0.34
CA LYS A 3 -11.47 11.56 0.62
C LYS A 3 -12.50 10.45 0.89
N CYS A 4 -13.78 10.66 0.60
CA CYS A 4 -14.81 9.65 0.86
C CYS A 4 -14.93 8.69 -0.32
N TYR A 5 -14.97 9.22 -1.54
CA TYR A 5 -15.18 8.42 -2.75
C TYR A 5 -13.88 7.98 -3.42
N VAL A 6 -12.95 8.92 -3.65
CA VAL A 6 -11.72 8.59 -4.39
C VAL A 6 -10.81 7.69 -3.54
N TRP A 7 -10.77 7.91 -2.22
CA TRP A 7 -9.94 7.08 -1.34
C TRP A 7 -10.61 5.73 -1.09
N SER A 8 -11.94 5.63 -1.01
CA SER A 8 -12.59 4.32 -0.80
C SER A 8 -12.33 3.36 -1.96
N GLU A 9 -12.55 3.83 -3.19
CA GLU A 9 -12.33 3.04 -4.41
C GLU A 9 -10.86 2.67 -4.56
N PHE A 10 -9.97 3.65 -4.37
CA PHE A 10 -8.54 3.41 -4.47
C PHE A 10 -8.06 2.40 -3.41
N LEU A 11 -8.51 2.53 -2.16
CA LEU A 11 -8.10 1.65 -1.08
C LEU A 11 -8.59 0.22 -1.29
N TYR A 12 -9.80 0.03 -1.83
CA TYR A 12 -10.31 -1.29 -2.20
C TYR A 12 -9.41 -1.97 -3.24
N ILE A 13 -9.04 -1.26 -4.31
CA ILE A 13 -8.18 -1.80 -5.36
C ILE A 13 -6.75 -2.05 -4.84
N ALA A 14 -6.24 -1.15 -4.00
CA ALA A 14 -4.90 -1.24 -3.42
C ALA A 14 -4.72 -2.46 -2.49
N GLU A 15 -5.79 -3.04 -1.95
CA GLU A 15 -5.71 -4.28 -1.15
C GLU A 15 -5.10 -5.44 -1.96
N VAL A 16 -5.46 -5.56 -3.24
CA VAL A 16 -4.99 -6.62 -4.15
C VAL A 16 -3.58 -6.35 -4.68
N TRP A 17 -3.16 -5.10 -4.77
CA TRP A 17 -1.87 -4.75 -5.36
C TRP A 17 -0.67 -5.17 -4.51
N THR A 18 0.42 -5.59 -5.18
CA THR A 18 1.73 -5.73 -4.53
C THR A 18 2.44 -4.38 -4.57
N LEU A 19 2.88 -3.84 -3.44
CA LEU A 19 3.46 -2.50 -3.38
C LEU A 19 4.92 -2.51 -3.83
N LYS A 20 5.10 -2.57 -5.15
CA LYS A 20 6.38 -2.33 -5.80
C LYS A 20 6.71 -0.84 -5.72
N VAL A 21 8.00 -0.50 -5.84
CA VAL A 21 8.47 0.90 -5.85
C VAL A 21 7.75 1.74 -6.91
N SER A 22 7.49 1.17 -8.09
CA SER A 22 6.73 1.86 -9.15
C SER A 22 5.32 2.25 -8.72
N ILE A 23 4.61 1.32 -8.06
CA ILE A 23 3.26 1.57 -7.56
C ILE A 23 3.31 2.62 -6.46
N ILE A 24 4.24 2.52 -5.51
CA ILE A 24 4.42 3.53 -4.45
C ILE A 24 4.57 4.94 -5.04
N ASN A 25 5.43 5.11 -6.05
CA ASN A 25 5.60 6.39 -6.72
C ASN A 25 4.33 6.87 -7.42
N GLN A 26 3.56 5.95 -8.03
CA GLN A 26 2.25 6.27 -8.62
C GLN A 26 1.21 6.70 -7.57
N ILE A 27 1.19 6.06 -6.39
CA ILE A 27 0.28 6.45 -5.29
C ILE A 27 0.60 7.88 -4.85
N GLU A 28 1.88 8.18 -4.63
CA GLU A 28 2.30 9.52 -4.21
C GLU A 28 2.02 10.58 -5.29
N ALA A 29 2.27 10.26 -6.56
CA ALA A 29 1.96 11.16 -7.67
C ALA A 29 0.45 11.41 -7.81
N LEU A 30 -0.37 10.38 -7.61
CA LEU A 30 -1.83 10.48 -7.61
C LEU A 30 -2.33 11.37 -6.48
N GLU A 31 -1.82 11.18 -5.27
CA GLU A 31 -2.15 12.03 -4.11
C GLU A 31 -1.82 13.50 -4.39
N MET A 32 -0.62 13.77 -4.92
CA MET A 32 -0.21 15.12 -5.32
C MET A 32 -1.08 15.71 -6.44
N TRP A 33 -1.46 14.90 -7.44
CA TRP A 33 -2.32 15.34 -8.53
C TRP A 33 -3.71 15.75 -8.01
N VAL A 34 -4.30 14.95 -7.12
CA VAL A 34 -5.58 15.28 -6.49
C VAL A 34 -5.50 16.56 -5.67
N HIS A 35 -4.41 16.76 -4.90
CA HIS A 35 -4.18 18.00 -4.16
C HIS A 35 -4.08 19.23 -5.07
N ARG A 36 -3.33 19.14 -6.17
CA ARG A 36 -3.24 20.23 -7.18
C ARG A 36 -4.60 20.54 -7.80
N ARG A 37 -5.41 19.51 -8.10
CA ARG A 37 -6.76 19.65 -8.65
C ARG A 37 -7.70 20.33 -7.65
N MET A 38 -7.65 19.96 -6.37
CA MET A 38 -8.46 20.57 -5.31
C MET A 38 -8.13 22.06 -5.09
N LEU A 39 -6.84 22.41 -5.15
CA LEU A 39 -6.37 23.79 -5.01
C LEU A 39 -6.52 24.62 -6.30
N LYS A 40 -7.02 24.01 -7.39
CA LYS A 40 -7.13 24.64 -8.72
C LYS A 40 -5.81 25.26 -9.20
N ILE A 41 -4.68 24.65 -8.86
CA ILE A 41 -3.36 25.16 -9.26
C ILE A 41 -3.17 24.86 -10.75
N PRO A 42 -2.98 25.88 -11.60
CA PRO A 42 -2.69 25.65 -13.00
C PRO A 42 -1.30 25.03 -13.15
N LEU A 43 -1.11 24.18 -14.16
CA LEU A 43 0.18 23.52 -14.41
C LEU A 43 1.32 24.54 -14.60
N THR A 44 0.99 25.74 -15.11
CA THR A 44 1.91 26.86 -15.33
C THR A 44 2.41 27.53 -14.04
N ALA A 45 1.78 27.30 -12.89
CA ALA A 45 2.18 27.94 -11.64
C ALA A 45 3.53 27.45 -11.07
N SER A 46 4.21 26.50 -11.73
CA SER A 46 5.53 25.97 -11.37
C SER A 46 5.75 25.70 -9.87
N LYS A 47 4.68 25.36 -9.15
CA LYS A 47 4.73 25.12 -7.71
C LYS A 47 5.38 23.78 -7.41
N THR A 48 6.26 23.76 -6.41
CA THR A 48 6.91 22.54 -5.93
C THR A 48 5.91 21.68 -5.14
N ASN A 49 6.17 20.37 -5.04
CA ASN A 49 5.29 19.47 -4.28
C ASN A 49 5.25 19.84 -2.79
N GLU A 50 6.35 20.35 -2.24
CA GLU A 50 6.43 20.83 -0.87
C GLU A 50 5.54 22.05 -0.61
N GLU A 51 5.52 23.01 -1.52
CA GLU A 51 4.62 24.17 -1.43
C GLU A 51 3.15 23.78 -1.48
N VAL A 52 2.81 22.80 -2.33
CA VAL A 52 1.45 22.25 -2.40
C VAL A 52 1.05 21.62 -1.07
N LEU A 53 1.92 20.82 -0.45
CA LEU A 53 1.65 20.22 0.86
C LEU A 53 1.55 21.28 1.98
N ARG A 54 2.42 22.28 1.99
CA ARG A 54 2.35 23.42 2.92
C ARG A 54 1.02 24.17 2.81
N SER A 55 0.52 24.39 1.59
CA SER A 55 -0.75 25.10 1.37
C SER A 55 -1.98 24.35 1.90
N ILE A 56 -1.92 23.02 2.00
CA ILE A 56 -2.98 22.17 2.56
C ILE A 56 -2.75 21.91 4.06
N ASN A 57 -1.55 22.25 4.56
CA ASN A 57 -1.08 21.97 5.91
C ASN A 57 -1.26 20.49 6.29
N LYS A 58 -0.96 19.58 5.34
CA LYS A 58 -1.06 18.12 5.50
C LYS A 58 0.08 17.42 4.81
N ASP A 59 0.47 16.29 5.38
CA ASP A 59 1.42 15.37 4.79
C ASP A 59 0.73 14.36 3.88
N LYS A 60 1.53 13.61 3.10
CA LYS A 60 1.08 12.43 2.36
C LYS A 60 0.51 11.39 3.33
N GLU A 61 -0.78 11.08 3.20
CA GLU A 61 -1.53 10.17 4.06
C GLU A 61 -1.87 8.87 3.33
N LEU A 62 -2.06 8.90 2.00
CA LEU A 62 -2.63 7.80 1.24
C LEU A 62 -1.79 6.53 1.33
N LEU A 63 -0.47 6.66 1.12
CA LEU A 63 0.44 5.53 1.24
C LEU A 63 0.39 4.92 2.65
N LYS A 64 0.38 5.77 3.70
CA LYS A 64 0.32 5.33 5.10
C LYS A 64 -0.97 4.55 5.39
N ILE A 65 -2.11 5.03 4.88
CA ILE A 65 -3.41 4.36 5.03
C ILE A 65 -3.40 2.99 4.34
N VAL A 66 -2.87 2.91 3.11
CA VAL A 66 -2.72 1.63 2.39
C VAL A 66 -1.85 0.67 3.21
N LYS A 67 -0.72 1.15 3.77
CA LYS A 67 0.15 0.32 4.62
C LYS A 67 -0.59 -0.22 5.83
N HIS A 68 -1.28 0.67 6.53
CA HIS A 68 -2.02 0.36 7.73
C HIS A 68 -3.12 -0.68 7.46
N ARG A 69 -3.93 -0.49 6.41
CA ARG A 69 -5.00 -1.45 6.05
C ARG A 69 -4.46 -2.83 5.73
N LYS A 70 -3.39 -2.91 4.93
CA LYS A 70 -2.74 -4.20 4.62
C LYS A 70 -2.22 -4.88 5.89
N MET A 71 -1.65 -4.13 6.83
CA MET A 71 -1.21 -4.65 8.11
C MET A 71 -2.38 -5.13 8.98
N SER A 72 -3.46 -4.34 9.08
CA SER A 72 -4.68 -4.71 9.81
C SER A 72 -5.31 -5.98 9.24
N TYR A 73 -5.36 -6.11 7.91
CA TYR A 73 -5.86 -7.29 7.23
C TYR A 73 -4.99 -8.53 7.50
N LEU A 74 -3.67 -8.39 7.47
CA LEU A 74 -2.74 -9.46 7.86
C LEU A 74 -2.96 -9.89 9.33
N GLY A 75 -3.10 -8.92 10.24
CA GLY A 75 -3.38 -9.19 11.66
C GLY A 75 -4.73 -9.87 11.88
N TYR A 76 -5.74 -9.53 11.08
CA TYR A 76 -7.05 -10.20 11.10
C TYR A 76 -6.93 -11.66 10.63
N ILE A 77 -6.28 -11.91 9.48
CA ILE A 77 -6.04 -13.27 8.99
C ILE A 77 -5.25 -14.09 10.02
N ALA A 78 -4.27 -13.49 10.70
CA ALA A 78 -3.45 -14.18 11.68
C ALA A 78 -4.22 -14.60 12.96
N ARG A 79 -5.27 -13.86 13.33
CA ARG A 79 -6.08 -14.12 14.54
C ARG A 79 -7.28 -15.03 14.28
N GLU A 80 -7.89 -14.93 13.11
CA GLU A 80 -9.16 -15.58 12.80
C GLU A 80 -8.99 -17.03 12.33
N THR A 81 -9.61 -17.98 13.03
CA THR A 81 -9.47 -19.43 12.80
C THR A 81 -10.13 -19.89 11.51
N ARG A 82 -11.11 -19.13 11.00
CA ARG A 82 -11.79 -19.39 9.71
C ARG A 82 -10.85 -19.33 8.50
N TYR A 83 -9.72 -18.61 8.58
CA TYR A 83 -8.76 -18.47 7.49
C TYR A 83 -7.56 -19.43 7.60
N LYS A 84 -7.77 -20.64 8.13
CA LYS A 84 -6.70 -21.63 8.38
C LYS A 84 -5.84 -21.94 7.15
N ILE A 85 -6.45 -22.02 5.96
CA ILE A 85 -5.72 -22.24 4.69
C ILE A 85 -4.83 -21.05 4.36
N LEU A 86 -5.35 -19.81 4.42
CA LEU A 86 -4.56 -18.61 4.18
C LEU A 86 -3.42 -18.49 5.20
N GLN A 87 -3.66 -18.82 6.47
CA GLN A 87 -2.62 -18.86 7.49
C GLN A 87 -1.53 -19.88 7.19
N LEU A 88 -1.88 -21.08 6.71
CA LEU A 88 -0.91 -22.11 6.31
C LEU A 88 -0.06 -21.65 5.12
N ILE A 89 -0.69 -21.03 4.12
CA ILE A 89 -0.01 -20.43 2.97
C ILE A 89 0.95 -19.32 3.42
N LEU A 90 0.49 -18.42 4.29
CA LEU A 90 1.30 -17.31 4.83
C LEU A 90 2.47 -17.79 5.69
N LYS A 91 2.26 -18.83 6.50
CA LYS A 91 3.31 -19.46 7.32
C LYS A 91 4.28 -20.32 6.49
N GLY A 92 3.99 -20.55 5.21
CA GLY A 92 4.83 -21.35 4.33
C GLY A 92 4.91 -22.83 4.70
N ARG A 93 3.98 -23.34 5.52
CA ARG A 93 3.89 -24.75 5.91
C ARG A 93 3.15 -25.59 4.87
N ILE A 94 3.41 -25.34 3.59
CA ILE A 94 2.89 -26.19 2.51
C ILE A 94 4.02 -27.16 2.18
N GLU A 95 3.78 -28.45 2.42
CA GLU A 95 4.72 -29.51 2.08
C GLU A 95 4.86 -29.59 0.56
N GLY A 96 6.07 -29.34 0.06
CA GLY A 96 6.40 -29.37 -1.37
C GLY A 96 7.67 -28.60 -1.71
N ARG A 97 8.48 -29.12 -2.63
CA ARG A 97 9.61 -28.37 -3.20
C ARG A 97 9.06 -27.26 -4.11
N ARG A 98 9.40 -26.01 -3.82
CA ARG A 98 9.14 -24.88 -4.72
C ARG A 98 10.12 -24.94 -5.90
N GLY A 99 9.62 -24.81 -7.12
CA GLY A 99 10.45 -24.83 -8.33
C GLY A 99 11.54 -23.74 -8.35
N GLU A 100 12.64 -24.03 -9.03
CA GLU A 100 13.78 -23.12 -9.21
C GLU A 100 13.46 -22.11 -10.32
N GLY A 101 13.52 -20.81 -10.02
CA GLY A 101 13.19 -19.73 -10.96
C GLY A 101 13.07 -18.35 -10.31
N ARG A 102 12.88 -17.29 -11.12
CA ARG A 102 12.70 -15.91 -10.63
C ARG A 102 11.36 -15.78 -9.90
N LYS A 103 11.40 -15.81 -8.57
CA LYS A 103 10.21 -15.74 -7.71
C LYS A 103 9.53 -14.37 -7.83
N HIS A 104 8.23 -14.35 -8.11
CA HIS A 104 7.44 -13.13 -7.93
C HIS A 104 7.50 -12.72 -6.44
N VAL A 105 7.52 -11.41 -6.17
CA VAL A 105 7.46 -10.92 -4.78
C VAL A 105 6.13 -11.34 -4.20
N SER A 106 6.14 -12.22 -3.20
CA SER A 106 4.92 -12.62 -2.52
C SER A 106 4.36 -11.44 -1.73
N TRP A 107 3.04 -11.40 -1.57
CA TRP A 107 2.36 -10.36 -0.78
C TRP A 107 2.97 -10.25 0.63
N LEU A 108 3.28 -11.37 1.28
CA LEU A 108 3.96 -11.40 2.58
C LEU A 108 5.42 -10.90 2.51
N LYS A 109 6.18 -11.26 1.48
CA LYS A 109 7.57 -10.78 1.30
C LYS A 109 7.58 -9.26 1.11
N ASN A 110 6.66 -8.73 0.31
CA ASN A 110 6.45 -7.31 0.14
C ASN A 110 6.07 -6.66 1.49
N ILE A 111 5.23 -7.34 2.28
CA ILE A 111 4.86 -6.85 3.60
C ILE A 111 6.01 -6.87 4.61
N ARG A 112 7.03 -7.70 4.43
CA ARG A 112 8.22 -7.69 5.31
C ARG A 112 9.22 -6.63 4.92
N GLU A 113 9.40 -6.41 3.61
CA GLU A 113 10.40 -5.50 3.04
C GLU A 113 10.19 -4.05 3.51
N TRP A 114 8.96 -3.57 3.49
CA TRP A 114 8.59 -2.22 3.94
C TRP A 114 8.37 -2.05 5.46
N THR A 115 8.32 -3.12 6.26
CA THR A 115 8.08 -3.08 7.73
C THR A 115 9.28 -3.54 8.55
N GLN A 116 10.32 -4.06 7.90
CA GLN A 116 11.56 -4.53 8.55
C GLN A 116 11.33 -5.58 9.65
N ILE A 117 10.22 -6.32 9.62
CA ILE A 117 9.93 -7.37 10.60
C ILE A 117 10.91 -8.54 10.36
N PRO A 118 11.71 -8.95 11.38
CA PRO A 118 12.68 -10.04 11.22
C PRO A 118 11.98 -11.38 10.94
N ASN A 119 12.71 -12.30 10.31
CA ASN A 119 12.23 -13.68 10.16
C ASN A 119 12.01 -14.27 11.55
N ALA A 120 10.77 -14.59 11.90
CA ALA A 120 10.49 -15.57 12.94
C ALA A 120 10.91 -16.94 12.38
N GLY A 121 12.19 -17.26 12.56
CA GLY A 121 12.74 -18.61 12.50
C GLY A 121 12.70 -19.22 13.88
#